data_AF-A0ABD3V323-F1
#
_entry.id   AF-A0ABD3V323-F1
#
_cell.length_a   1.000
_cell.length_b   1.000
_cell.length_c   1.000
_cell.angle_alpha   90.00
_cell.angle_beta   90.00
_cell.angle_gamma   90.00
#
_symmetry.space_group_name_H-M   'P 1'
#
loop_
_entity.id
_entity.type
_entity.pdbx_description
1 polymer ?
#
loop_
_entity_poly.entity_id
_entity_poly.type
_entity_poly.pdbx_seq_one_letter_code
_entity_poly.pdbx_strand_id
1 'polypeptide(L)'
;MTARDINSIHNSHMDINSIHDSHMEINSIHDSHMEINSIHDSHMEINSIHDSHMKINSTHDNDRDINSIHDSHMEINSIHDSHMEINSIHNSHMEINSIHDSHMDINSIRDSHMEINSIHDSHMDINSIHDSHMEINSNHDNDRDINSIHDNNRDINSIHDNNKDINSIHDNNRDINSIHVTRHHFKY
;
A
#
# COMPACT_ATOMS: atom_id res chain seq x y z
N MET A 1 -11.90 3.29 24.92
CA MET A 1 -12.82 3.86 23.92
C MET A 1 -12.70 5.36 24.01
N THR A 2 -11.69 5.91 23.37
CA THR A 2 -11.49 7.35 23.26
C THR A 2 -11.31 7.65 21.79
N ALA A 3 -12.38 7.79 21.02
CA ALA A 3 -12.25 8.27 19.65
C ALA A 3 -11.40 9.56 19.64
N ARG A 4 -10.40 9.60 18.75
CA ARG A 4 -9.43 10.68 18.67
C ARG A 4 -9.50 11.34 17.31
N ASP A 5 -10.07 12.55 17.31
CA ASP A 5 -10.22 13.35 16.10
C ASP A 5 -9.13 14.43 16.08
N ILE A 6 -8.23 14.36 15.10
CA ILE A 6 -7.09 15.27 14.95
C ILE A 6 -7.25 16.08 13.67
N ASN A 7 -7.55 17.36 13.82
CA ASN A 7 -7.72 18.24 12.65
C ASN A 7 -6.42 18.45 11.85
N SER A 8 -5.27 18.53 12.51
CA SER A 8 -4.01 18.70 11.80
C SER A 8 -2.82 18.39 12.70
N ILE A 9 -1.82 17.73 12.13
CA ILE A 9 -0.50 17.56 12.70
C ILE A 9 0.48 18.31 11.80
N HIS A 10 1.26 19.23 12.39
CA HIS A 10 2.33 19.94 11.68
C HIS A 10 3.57 19.95 12.54
N ASN A 11 4.63 19.29 12.07
CA ASN A 11 5.88 19.19 12.78
C ASN A 11 7.02 19.05 11.77
N SER A 12 8.26 19.28 12.19
CA SER A 12 9.43 19.08 11.32
C SER A 12 9.98 17.67 11.44
N HIS A 13 9.89 17.07 12.62
CA HIS A 13 10.38 15.73 12.96
C HIS A 13 9.46 15.12 14.01
N MET A 14 8.89 13.96 13.70
CA MET A 14 7.98 13.23 14.57
C MET A 14 8.47 11.82 14.83
N ASP A 15 8.81 11.53 16.08
CA ASP A 15 9.16 10.18 16.54
C ASP A 15 8.08 9.67 17.49
N ILE A 16 7.30 8.67 17.04
CA ILE A 16 6.24 8.06 17.83
C ILE A 16 6.57 6.61 18.11
N ASN A 17 6.70 6.27 19.40
CA ASN A 17 6.96 4.90 19.79
C ASN A 17 5.74 3.97 19.61
N SER A 18 4.53 4.47 19.83
CA SER A 18 3.32 3.68 19.68
C SER A 18 2.08 4.56 19.68
N ILE A 19 1.12 4.24 18.83
CA ILE A 19 -0.24 4.78 18.91
C ILE A 19 -1.18 3.60 19.16
N HIS A 20 -2.10 3.77 20.12
CA HIS A 20 -3.12 2.78 20.42
C HIS A 20 -4.45 3.50 20.61
N ASP A 21 -5.41 3.23 19.72
CA ASP A 21 -6.75 3.77 19.84
C ASP A 21 -7.81 2.75 19.38
N SER A 22 -9.07 3.06 19.66
CA SER A 22 -10.21 2.33 19.11
C SER A 22 -10.74 2.96 17.82
N HIS A 23 -10.56 4.28 17.68
CA HIS A 23 -10.98 5.03 16.51
C HIS A 23 -10.10 6.26 16.39
N MET A 24 -9.48 6.46 15.24
CA MET A 24 -8.64 7.63 14.97
C MET A 24 -8.99 8.24 13.63
N GLU A 25 -9.33 9.53 13.65
CA GLU A 25 -9.59 10.31 12.45
C GLU A 25 -8.54 11.43 12.37
N ILE A 26 -7.77 11.48 11.30
CA ILE A 26 -6.77 12.53 11.07
C ILE A 26 -7.04 13.23 9.73
N ASN A 27 -7.35 14.52 9.81
CA ASN A 27 -7.62 15.32 8.61
C ASN A 27 -6.37 15.59 7.77
N SER A 28 -5.25 15.90 8.42
CA SER A 28 -4.00 16.16 7.70
C SER A 28 -2.78 15.95 8.57
N ILE A 29 -1.78 15.30 8.00
CA ILE A 29 -0.43 15.20 8.56
C ILE A 29 0.52 15.92 7.61
N HIS A 30 1.31 16.84 8.14
CA HIS A 30 2.40 17.47 7.41
C HIS A 30 3.68 17.42 8.25
N ASP A 31 4.64 16.60 7.83
CA ASP A 31 5.92 16.47 8.48
C ASP A 31 7.05 16.40 7.44
N SER A 32 8.30 16.55 7.86
CA SER A 32 9.45 16.33 6.98
C SER A 32 10.13 14.99 7.24
N HIS A 33 10.00 14.48 8.47
CA HIS A 33 10.58 13.22 8.91
C HIS A 33 9.69 12.58 9.98
N MET A 34 8.97 11.53 9.59
CA MET A 34 8.12 10.78 10.49
C MET A 34 8.65 9.37 10.70
N GLU A 35 8.88 9.00 11.97
CA GLU A 35 9.16 7.64 12.39
C GLU A 35 8.09 7.15 13.37
N ILE A 36 7.39 6.08 12.98
CA ILE A 36 6.39 5.42 13.83
C ILE A 36 6.77 3.97 14.05
N ASN A 37 6.97 3.59 15.31
CA ASN A 37 7.31 2.21 15.67
C ASN A 37 6.11 1.26 15.58
N SER A 38 4.95 1.68 16.08
CA SER A 38 3.74 0.87 15.95
C SER A 38 2.47 1.71 15.98
N ILE A 39 1.49 1.27 15.19
CA ILE A 39 0.12 1.73 15.28
C ILE A 39 -0.79 0.52 15.47
N HIS A 40 -1.71 0.63 16.42
CA HIS A 40 -2.76 -0.35 16.62
C HIS A 40 -4.09 0.38 16.83
N ASP A 41 -4.93 0.37 15.81
CA ASP A 41 -6.27 0.93 15.84
C ASP A 41 -7.32 -0.15 15.56
N SER A 42 -8.60 0.13 15.84
CA SER A 42 -9.67 -0.68 15.24
C SER A 42 -10.16 -0.06 13.93
N HIS A 43 -10.22 1.27 13.87
CA HIS A 43 -10.67 2.01 12.70
C HIS A 43 -9.86 3.30 12.54
N MET A 44 -9.03 3.34 11.51
CA MET A 44 -8.22 4.50 11.19
C MET A 44 -8.70 5.15 9.90
N GLU A 45 -8.92 6.47 9.95
CA GLU A 45 -9.21 7.28 8.78
C GLU A 45 -8.18 8.42 8.69
N ILE A 46 -7.46 8.50 7.57
CA ILE A 46 -6.52 9.60 7.29
C ILE A 46 -6.84 10.24 5.94
N ASN A 47 -7.26 11.51 6.00
CA ASN A 47 -7.62 12.25 4.79
C ASN A 47 -6.41 12.62 3.92
N SER A 48 -5.30 13.01 4.54
CA SER A 48 -4.08 13.36 3.82
C SER A 48 -2.82 13.24 4.66
N ILE A 49 -1.77 12.70 4.04
CA ILE A 49 -0.41 12.71 4.56
C ILE A 49 0.50 13.39 3.54
N HIS A 50 1.28 14.36 4.01
CA HIS A 50 2.36 14.98 3.24
C HIS A 50 3.64 14.89 4.05
N ASP A 51 4.58 14.06 3.58
CA ASP A 51 5.85 13.84 4.24
C ASP A 51 6.99 13.83 3.21
N SER A 52 8.24 13.97 3.67
CA SER A 52 9.41 13.78 2.82
C SER A 52 10.10 12.43 3.07
N HIS A 53 10.01 11.93 4.30
CA HIS A 53 10.62 10.69 4.76
C HIS A 53 9.75 10.05 5.85
N MET A 54 8.96 9.06 5.44
CA MET A 54 8.10 8.32 6.35
C MET A 54 8.63 6.91 6.57
N LYS A 55 8.82 6.55 7.84
CA LYS A 55 9.16 5.18 8.26
C LYS A 55 8.11 4.67 9.23
N ILE A 56 7.47 3.55 8.88
CA ILE A 56 6.52 2.87 9.77
C ILE A 56 6.96 1.42 9.98
N ASN A 57 7.25 1.07 11.23
CA ASN A 57 7.71 -0.28 11.54
C ASN A 57 6.57 -1.30 11.57
N SER A 58 5.39 -0.92 12.07
CA SER A 58 4.24 -1.81 12.04
C SER A 58 2.93 -1.07 12.18
N THR A 59 1.92 -1.57 11.48
CA THR A 59 0.55 -1.10 11.65
C THR A 59 -0.39 -2.30 11.72
N HIS A 60 -1.39 -2.22 12.59
CA HIS A 60 -2.40 -3.25 12.75
C HIS A 60 -3.77 -2.63 13.00
N ASP A 61 -4.63 -2.63 11.99
CA ASP A 61 -5.99 -2.10 12.10
C ASP A 61 -7.03 -3.16 11.69
N ASN A 62 -8.28 -3.04 12.13
CA ASN A 62 -9.34 -3.83 11.46
C ASN A 62 -9.69 -3.16 10.14
N ASP A 63 -9.97 -1.86 10.19
CA ASP A 63 -10.28 -1.05 9.01
C ASP A 63 -9.34 0.15 8.93
N ARG A 64 -8.73 0.36 7.76
CA ARG A 64 -7.92 1.54 7.45
C ARG A 64 -8.39 2.17 6.15
N ASP A 65 -8.69 3.46 6.19
CA ASP A 65 -8.98 4.30 5.03
C ASP A 65 -7.95 5.43 4.95
N ILE A 66 -7.24 5.51 3.83
CA ILE A 66 -6.35 6.62 3.52
C ILE A 66 -6.72 7.24 2.17
N ASN A 67 -7.21 8.48 2.20
CA ASN A 67 -7.60 9.16 0.97
C ASN A 67 -6.39 9.62 0.13
N SER A 68 -5.31 10.11 0.76
CA SER A 68 -4.13 10.53 0.00
C SER A 68 -2.83 10.46 0.78
N ILE A 69 -1.79 9.97 0.12
CA ILE A 69 -0.42 9.99 0.58
C ILE A 69 0.43 10.69 -0.47
N HIS A 70 1.17 11.72 -0.03
CA HIS A 70 2.24 12.33 -0.81
C HIS A 70 3.53 12.25 -0.02
N ASP A 71 4.49 11.48 -0.53
CA ASP A 71 5.76 11.25 0.15
C ASP A 71 6.93 11.24 -0.85
N SER A 72 8.17 11.38 -0.39
CA SER A 72 9.34 11.20 -1.27
C SER A 72 10.06 9.87 -1.04
N HIS A 73 10.00 9.34 0.18
CA HIS A 73 10.69 8.13 0.62
C HIS A 73 9.90 7.46 1.75
N MET A 74 9.14 6.43 1.39
CA MET A 74 8.28 5.69 2.31
C MET A 74 8.85 4.30 2.53
N GLU A 75 9.07 3.93 3.79
CA GLU A 75 9.44 2.59 4.21
C GLU A 75 8.40 2.05 5.19
N ILE A 76 7.76 0.94 4.84
CA ILE A 76 6.83 0.24 5.73
C ILE A 76 7.26 -1.20 5.93
N ASN A 77 7.53 -1.57 7.19
CA ASN A 77 8.00 -2.91 7.50
C ASN A 77 6.88 -3.97 7.50
N SER A 78 5.74 -3.66 8.10
CA SER A 78 4.62 -4.59 8.10
C SER A 78 3.29 -3.87 8.24
N ILE A 79 2.36 -4.26 7.38
CA ILE A 79 0.95 -3.90 7.44
C ILE A 79 0.16 -5.17 7.73
N HIS A 80 -0.75 -5.11 8.69
CA HIS A 80 -1.68 -6.20 8.97
C HIS A 80 -3.08 -5.65 9.23
N ASP A 81 -3.92 -5.63 8.19
CA ASP A 81 -5.29 -5.13 8.32
C ASP A 81 -6.33 -6.19 7.91
N SER A 82 -7.59 -5.98 8.28
CA SER A 82 -8.70 -6.80 7.73
C SER A 82 -9.29 -6.17 6.47
N HIS A 83 -9.31 -4.84 6.43
CA HIS A 83 -9.75 -4.04 5.30
C HIS A 83 -8.86 -2.81 5.16
N MET A 84 -8.30 -2.62 3.97
CA MET A 84 -7.52 -1.45 3.60
C MET A 84 -8.09 -0.80 2.35
N GLU A 85 -8.41 0.48 2.45
CA GLU A 85 -8.74 1.32 1.30
C GLU A 85 -7.73 2.46 1.17
N ILE A 86 -7.12 2.59 -0.01
CA ILE A 86 -6.24 3.72 -0.32
C ILE A 86 -6.66 4.34 -1.66
N ASN A 87 -7.13 5.58 -1.62
CA ASN A 87 -7.58 6.24 -2.84
C ASN A 87 -6.40 6.72 -3.71
N SER A 88 -5.33 7.27 -3.10
CA SER A 88 -4.17 7.71 -3.88
C SER A 88 -2.86 7.68 -3.12
N ILE A 89 -1.83 7.19 -3.80
CA ILE A 89 -0.44 7.25 -3.36
C ILE A 89 0.36 7.96 -4.44
N HIS A 90 1.09 9.00 -4.06
CA HIS A 90 2.08 9.65 -4.91
C HIS A 90 3.42 9.69 -4.18
N ASN A 91 4.37 8.87 -4.62
CA ASN A 91 5.66 8.76 -3.99
C ASN A 91 6.80 8.69 -5.03
N SER A 92 8.04 8.92 -4.61
CA SER A 92 9.21 8.73 -5.48
C SER A 92 9.90 7.40 -5.22
N HIS A 93 9.90 6.92 -3.96
CA HIS A 93 10.45 5.63 -3.59
C HIS A 93 9.61 5.00 -2.48
N MET A 94 9.05 3.83 -2.76
CA MET A 94 8.26 3.06 -1.81
C MET A 94 8.89 1.70 -1.59
N GLU A 95 9.16 1.36 -0.32
CA GLU A 95 9.58 0.03 0.10
C GLU A 95 8.56 -0.52 1.11
N ILE A 96 7.96 -1.67 0.79
CA ILE A 96 7.07 -2.38 1.70
C ILE A 96 7.56 -3.81 1.91
N ASN A 97 7.90 -4.16 3.14
CA ASN A 97 8.43 -5.49 3.44
C ASN A 97 7.34 -6.56 3.45
N SER A 98 6.20 -6.28 4.08
CA SER A 98 5.09 -7.23 4.14
C SER A 98 3.75 -6.54 4.25
N ILE A 99 2.79 -7.04 3.48
CA ILE A 99 1.38 -6.71 3.63
C ILE A 99 0.61 -8.01 3.85
N HIS A 100 -0.19 -8.02 4.90
CA HIS A 100 -1.18 -9.06 5.15
C HIS A 100 -2.54 -8.40 5.28
N ASP A 101 -3.44 -8.70 4.37
CA ASP A 101 -4.77 -8.12 4.35
C ASP A 101 -5.82 -9.19 4.01
N SER A 102 -7.10 -8.93 4.29
CA SER A 102 -8.18 -9.76 3.75
C SER A 102 -8.84 -9.11 2.54
N HIS A 103 -8.87 -7.78 2.48
CA HIS A 103 -9.47 -7.00 1.42
C HIS A 103 -8.72 -5.68 1.24
N MET A 104 -7.96 -5.58 0.16
CA MET A 104 -7.22 -4.39 -0.21
C MET A 104 -7.81 -3.74 -1.47
N ASP A 105 -8.25 -2.49 -1.37
CA ASP A 105 -8.64 -1.67 -2.51
C ASP A 105 -7.68 -0.48 -2.65
N ILE A 106 -7.03 -0.38 -3.80
CA ILE A 106 -6.19 0.76 -4.15
C ILE A 106 -6.64 1.38 -5.47
N ASN A 107 -7.13 2.61 -5.42
CA ASN A 107 -7.60 3.28 -6.63
C ASN A 107 -6.43 3.76 -7.52
N SER A 108 -5.38 4.33 -6.94
CA SER A 108 -4.23 4.77 -7.74
C SER A 108 -2.91 4.79 -6.99
N ILE A 109 -1.87 4.28 -7.64
CA ILE A 109 -0.49 4.45 -7.20
C ILE A 109 0.30 5.10 -8.32
N ARG A 110 1.03 6.15 -7.97
CA ARG A 110 2.06 6.74 -8.80
C ARG A 110 3.36 6.77 -8.04
N ASP A 111 4.32 5.98 -8.50
CA ASP A 111 5.65 5.90 -7.91
C ASP A 111 6.73 5.96 -9.01
N SER A 112 8.01 6.10 -8.63
CA SER A 112 9.12 5.95 -9.57
C SER A 112 9.88 4.64 -9.34
N HIS A 113 9.93 4.17 -8.09
CA HIS A 113 10.61 2.98 -7.63
C HIS A 113 9.81 2.33 -6.50
N MET A 114 9.03 1.31 -6.84
CA MET A 114 8.26 0.54 -5.89
C MET A 114 8.87 -0.85 -5.68
N GLU A 115 9.19 -1.18 -4.43
CA GLU A 115 9.63 -2.50 -4.02
C GLU A 115 8.68 -3.07 -2.97
N ILE A 116 8.14 -4.27 -3.27
CA ILE A 116 7.29 -5.01 -2.32
C ILE A 116 7.83 -6.43 -2.15
N ASN A 117 8.25 -6.74 -0.94
CA ASN A 117 8.85 -8.05 -0.65
C ASN A 117 7.80 -9.17 -0.57
N SER A 118 6.65 -8.91 0.05
CA SER A 118 5.58 -9.88 0.16
C SER A 118 4.21 -9.24 0.30
N ILE A 119 3.26 -9.77 -0.45
CA ILE A 119 1.83 -9.50 -0.26
C ILE A 119 1.13 -10.84 -0.05
N HIS A 120 0.27 -10.88 0.96
CA HIS A 120 -0.67 -11.96 1.19
C HIS A 120 -2.05 -11.37 1.45
N ASP A 121 -2.94 -11.50 0.48
CA ASP A 121 -4.26 -10.94 0.58
C ASP A 121 -5.35 -11.94 0.13
N SER A 122 -6.60 -11.77 0.54
CA SER A 122 -7.69 -12.61 0.01
C SER A 122 -8.33 -12.01 -1.23
N HIS A 123 -8.50 -10.70 -1.29
CA HIS A 123 -9.16 -9.99 -2.37
C HIS A 123 -8.50 -8.63 -2.62
N MET A 124 -7.73 -8.55 -3.70
CA MET A 124 -6.95 -7.36 -4.04
C MET A 124 -7.52 -6.72 -5.30
N ASP A 125 -8.01 -5.49 -5.16
CA ASP A 125 -8.52 -4.68 -6.25
C ASP A 125 -7.61 -3.45 -6.43
N ILE A 126 -7.01 -3.32 -7.62
CA ILE A 126 -6.18 -2.15 -7.96
C ILE A 126 -6.65 -1.53 -9.27
N ASN A 127 -7.10 -0.27 -9.22
CA ASN A 127 -7.58 0.38 -10.44
C ASN A 127 -6.42 0.86 -11.34
N SER A 128 -5.36 1.44 -10.79
CA SER A 128 -4.22 1.87 -11.60
C SER A 128 -2.90 1.92 -10.85
N ILE A 129 -1.85 1.44 -11.52
CA ILE A 129 -0.47 1.63 -11.08
C ILE A 129 0.31 2.29 -12.21
N HIS A 130 0.98 3.39 -11.90
CA HIS A 130 1.96 4.05 -12.77
C HIS A 130 3.29 4.10 -12.05
N ASP A 131 4.28 3.41 -12.57
CA ASP A 131 5.58 3.29 -11.93
C ASP A 131 6.71 3.34 -12.97
N SER A 132 7.97 3.54 -12.59
CA SER A 132 9.08 3.36 -13.54
C SER A 132 9.78 2.02 -13.37
N HIS A 133 9.94 1.55 -12.14
CA HIS A 133 10.61 0.31 -11.76
C HIS A 133 9.88 -0.36 -10.58
N MET A 134 9.14 -1.42 -10.91
CA MET A 134 8.37 -2.18 -9.93
C MET A 134 9.03 -3.53 -9.67
N GLU A 135 9.35 -3.81 -8.42
CA GLU A 135 9.84 -5.11 -7.97
C GLU A 135 8.86 -5.73 -6.96
N ILE A 136 8.40 -6.96 -7.25
CA ILE A 136 7.56 -7.73 -6.35
C ILE A 136 8.17 -9.11 -6.13
N ASN A 137 8.66 -9.39 -4.94
CA ASN A 137 9.29 -10.68 -4.68
C ASN A 137 8.26 -11.82 -4.52
N SER A 138 7.17 -11.60 -3.78
CA SER A 138 6.11 -12.61 -3.68
C SER A 138 4.75 -11.95 -3.57
N ASN A 139 3.81 -12.45 -4.35
CA ASN A 139 2.41 -12.12 -4.17
C ASN A 139 1.57 -13.41 -4.10
N HIS A 140 0.75 -13.54 -3.06
CA HIS A 140 -0.15 -14.66 -2.85
C HIS A 140 -1.56 -14.15 -2.54
N ASP A 141 -2.44 -14.20 -3.53
CA ASP A 141 -3.82 -13.74 -3.37
C ASP A 141 -4.83 -14.81 -3.78
N ASN A 142 -6.03 -14.81 -3.18
CA ASN A 142 -7.09 -15.65 -3.73
C ASN A 142 -7.65 -15.02 -5.00
N ASP A 143 -8.12 -13.79 -4.93
CA ASP A 143 -8.67 -13.06 -6.07
C ASP A 143 -7.91 -11.75 -6.25
N ARG A 144 -7.42 -11.50 -7.47
CA ARG A 144 -6.76 -10.24 -7.82
C ARG A 144 -7.33 -9.63 -9.10
N ASP A 145 -7.87 -8.43 -8.99
CA ASP A 145 -8.36 -7.65 -10.12
C ASP A 145 -7.53 -6.37 -10.28
N ILE A 146 -6.83 -6.23 -11.42
CA ILE A 146 -6.08 -5.02 -11.75
C ILE A 146 -6.58 -4.41 -13.05
N ASN A 147 -7.04 -3.17 -13.02
CA ASN A 147 -7.54 -2.52 -14.23
C ASN A 147 -6.38 -2.02 -15.13
N SER A 148 -5.33 -1.42 -14.59
CA SER A 148 -4.20 -1.01 -15.42
C SER A 148 -2.86 -0.97 -14.68
N ILE A 149 -1.81 -1.41 -15.37
CA ILE A 149 -0.44 -1.20 -14.94
C ILE A 149 0.34 -0.56 -16.08
N HIS A 150 1.02 0.54 -15.80
CA HIS A 150 1.94 1.22 -16.71
C HIS A 150 3.27 1.43 -16.02
N ASP A 151 4.28 0.69 -16.45
CA ASP A 151 5.64 0.78 -15.93
C ASP A 151 6.70 0.67 -17.02
N ASN A 152 7.95 1.02 -16.73
CA ASN A 152 9.02 0.77 -17.70
C ASN A 152 9.60 -0.62 -17.49
N ASN A 153 9.93 -0.95 -16.25
CA ASN A 153 10.50 -2.24 -15.87
C ASN A 153 9.67 -2.87 -14.74
N ARG A 154 9.40 -4.16 -14.89
CA ARG A 154 8.74 -4.95 -13.86
C ARG A 154 9.46 -6.26 -13.61
N ASP A 155 9.85 -6.48 -12.37
CA ASP A 155 10.50 -7.71 -11.92
C ASP A 155 9.62 -8.39 -10.87
N ILE A 156 9.18 -9.63 -11.16
CA ILE A 156 8.35 -10.40 -10.23
C ILE A 156 8.94 -11.79 -9.99
N ASN A 157 9.29 -12.10 -8.74
CA ASN A 157 9.87 -13.41 -8.42
C ASN A 157 8.80 -14.51 -8.34
N SER A 158 7.66 -14.26 -7.69
CA SER A 158 6.59 -15.26 -7.63
C SER A 158 5.20 -14.65 -7.51
N ILE A 159 4.26 -15.24 -8.25
CA ILE A 159 2.83 -14.95 -8.16
C ILE A 159 2.09 -16.27 -7.92
N HIS A 160 1.22 -16.29 -6.91
CA HIS A 160 0.30 -17.37 -6.65
C HIS A 160 -1.13 -16.84 -6.48
N ASP A 161 -1.96 -17.04 -7.50
CA ASP A 161 -3.35 -16.56 -7.51
C ASP A 161 -4.34 -17.69 -7.70
N ASN A 162 -5.51 -17.63 -7.06
CA ASN A 162 -6.61 -18.50 -7.46
C ASN A 162 -7.37 -17.95 -8.66
N ASN A 163 -7.77 -16.68 -8.61
CA ASN A 163 -8.37 -15.96 -9.73
C ASN A 163 -7.61 -14.66 -9.97
N LYS A 164 -7.35 -14.38 -11.25
CA LYS A 164 -6.67 -13.16 -11.68
C LYS A 164 -7.35 -12.56 -12.90
N ASP A 165 -7.78 -11.31 -12.79
CA ASP A 165 -8.20 -10.49 -13.92
C ASP A 165 -7.27 -9.27 -14.04
N ILE A 166 -6.65 -9.10 -15.21
CA ILE A 166 -5.92 -7.86 -15.54
C ILE A 166 -6.42 -7.31 -16.87
N ASN A 167 -6.92 -6.08 -16.89
CA ASN A 167 -7.47 -5.49 -18.12
C ASN A 167 -6.36 -4.97 -19.05
N SER A 168 -5.37 -4.26 -18.53
CA SER A 168 -4.30 -3.70 -19.37
C SER A 168 -2.94 -3.66 -18.68
N ILE A 169 -1.90 -3.96 -19.45
CA ILE A 169 -0.53 -3.76 -19.03
C ILE A 169 0.27 -3.12 -20.16
N HIS A 170 1.03 -2.07 -19.82
CA HIS A 170 2.00 -1.44 -20.70
C HIS A 170 3.37 -1.39 -20.01
N ASP A 171 4.32 -2.19 -20.49
CA ASP A 171 5.71 -2.22 -20.04
C ASP A 171 6.72 -2.29 -21.18
N ASN A 172 7.95 -1.85 -20.89
CA ASN A 172 9.08 -2.03 -21.82
C ASN A 172 9.82 -3.34 -21.52
N ASN A 173 10.08 -3.63 -20.24
CA ASN A 173 10.76 -4.84 -19.79
C ASN A 173 9.96 -5.50 -18.67
N ARG A 174 9.78 -6.80 -18.78
CA ARG A 174 9.11 -7.61 -17.76
C ARG A 174 9.84 -8.93 -17.56
N ASP A 175 10.33 -9.16 -16.35
CA ASP A 175 10.87 -10.44 -15.92
C ASP A 175 9.95 -11.06 -14.86
N ILE A 176 9.44 -12.27 -15.12
CA ILE A 176 8.66 -13.04 -14.14
C ILE A 176 9.25 -14.44 -13.98
N ASN A 177 9.68 -14.78 -12.76
CA ASN A 177 10.33 -16.05 -12.47
C ASN A 177 9.35 -17.22 -12.29
N SER A 178 8.24 -17.02 -11.57
CA SER A 178 7.25 -18.07 -11.32
C SER A 178 5.83 -17.51 -11.27
N ILE A 179 4.90 -18.18 -11.96
CA ILE A 179 3.47 -17.87 -11.92
C ILE A 179 2.69 -19.16 -11.71
N HIS A 180 1.87 -19.20 -10.67
CA HIS A 180 0.86 -20.23 -10.46
C HIS A 180 -0.51 -19.56 -10.36
N VAL A 181 -1.35 -19.71 -11.38
CA VAL A 181 -2.71 -19.18 -11.40
C VAL A 181 -3.69 -20.32 -11.64
N THR A 182 -4.66 -20.50 -10.74
CA THR A 182 -5.68 -21.56 -10.86
C THR A 182 -6.72 -21.22 -11.94
N ARG A 183 -7.06 -19.93 -12.11
CA ARG A 183 -8.00 -19.44 -13.11
C ARG A 183 -7.65 -18.02 -13.56
N HIS A 184 -7.66 -17.79 -14.87
CA HIS A 184 -7.32 -16.49 -15.46
C HIS A 184 -8.38 -16.07 -16.49
N HIS A 185 -8.91 -14.86 -16.39
CA HIS A 185 -9.67 -14.23 -17.48
C HIS A 185 -8.96 -12.97 -17.98
N PHE A 186 -8.78 -12.87 -19.29
CA PHE A 186 -8.51 -11.61 -19.96
C PHE A 186 -9.84 -11.06 -20.48
N LYS A 187 -10.22 -9.86 -20.06
CA LYS A 187 -11.29 -9.10 -20.72
C LYS A 187 -10.63 -8.32 -21.86
N TYR A 188 -10.99 -8.66 -23.11
CA TYR A 188 -10.55 -7.98 -24.33
C TYR A 188 -11.23 -6.61 -24.49
#